data_AF-A0A956SM38-F1
#
_entry.id   AF-A0A956SM38-F1
#
_cell.length_a   1.000
_cell.length_b   1.000
_cell.length_c   1.000
_cell.angle_alpha   90.00
_cell.angle_beta   90.00
_cell.angle_gamma   90.00
#
_symmetry.space_group_name_H-M   'P 1'
#
loop_
_entity.id
_entity.type
_entity.pdbx_description
1 polymer ?
#
loop_
_entity_poly.entity_id
_entity_poly.type
_entity_poly.pdbx_seq_one_letter_code
_entity_poly.pdbx_strand_id
1 'polypeptide(L)'
;GSEKPGYFWSAYIPHCPKPAFALSPDGTQIVVLTPAEDGAYTLVSRRVGSALTVNRRLRAEQVRIPPASLEELRSAFVSNTGLQPGMRNAYRDMTFPTHYPPFRSVLLGDDGWIWIEQDLDPDTRRWLVLSPDAMPAFELVMPARVKLKVVSRDEIWAVVPDVDDLEHVMRYRVE
;
A
#
# COMPACT_ATOMS: atom_id res chain seq x y z
N GLY A 1 -19.60 -24.87 -30.39
CA GLY A 1 -18.39 -25.06 -29.58
C GLY A 1 -18.41 -24.05 -28.47
N SER A 2 -18.37 -24.49 -27.21
CA SER A 2 -18.32 -23.62 -26.04
C SER A 2 -16.89 -23.14 -25.86
N GLU A 3 -16.68 -21.84 -26.05
CA GLU A 3 -15.43 -21.15 -25.76
C GLU A 3 -15.30 -21.04 -24.24
N LYS A 4 -14.28 -21.69 -23.67
CA LYS A 4 -14.03 -21.60 -22.22
C LYS A 4 -13.57 -20.17 -21.90
N PRO A 5 -14.11 -19.52 -20.86
CA PRO A 5 -13.62 -18.21 -20.46
C PRO A 5 -12.12 -18.30 -20.15
N GLY A 6 -11.33 -17.48 -20.85
CA GLY A 6 -9.89 -17.39 -20.63
C GLY A 6 -9.62 -16.98 -19.18
N TYR A 7 -8.88 -17.82 -18.45
CA TYR A 7 -8.41 -17.46 -17.11
C TYR A 7 -7.46 -16.26 -17.24
N PHE A 8 -7.89 -15.11 -16.71
CA PHE A 8 -7.05 -13.92 -16.58
C PHE A 8 -6.07 -14.16 -15.43
N TRP A 9 -4.87 -14.65 -15.75
CA TRP A 9 -3.81 -14.79 -14.76
C TRP A 9 -3.25 -13.40 -14.45
N SER A 10 -3.37 -12.95 -13.21
CA SER A 10 -2.63 -11.77 -12.74
C SER A 10 -1.25 -12.23 -12.27
N ALA A 11 -0.21 -11.72 -12.91
CA ALA A 11 1.15 -11.91 -12.44
C ALA A 11 1.43 -10.88 -11.34
N TYR A 12 1.82 -11.34 -10.15
CA TYR A 12 2.35 -10.44 -9.14
C TYR A 12 3.78 -10.04 -9.52
N ILE A 13 3.96 -8.77 -9.87
CA ILE A 13 5.29 -8.18 -10.07
C ILE A 13 5.68 -7.48 -8.75
N PRO A 14 6.71 -7.96 -8.04
CA PRO A 14 7.20 -7.31 -6.84
C PRO A 14 7.63 -5.87 -7.14
N HIS A 15 7.42 -4.97 -6.18
CA HIS A 15 7.70 -3.53 -6.32
C HIS A 15 6.95 -2.79 -7.44
N CYS A 16 6.03 -3.44 -8.17
CA CYS A 16 5.10 -2.70 -9.00
C CYS A 16 4.11 -1.94 -8.10
N PRO A 17 3.95 -0.63 -8.31
CA PRO A 17 2.94 0.17 -7.61
C PRO A 17 1.56 -0.46 -7.79
N LYS A 18 0.83 -0.66 -6.70
CA LYS A 18 -0.54 -1.17 -6.74
C LYS A 18 -1.50 -0.10 -6.22
N PRO A 19 -2.70 0.03 -6.81
CA PRO A 19 -3.73 0.81 -6.18
C PRO A 19 -4.03 0.27 -4.78
N ALA A 20 -4.17 1.16 -3.80
CA ALA A 20 -4.66 0.84 -2.47
C ALA A 20 -6.03 1.50 -2.29
N PHE A 21 -6.92 0.90 -1.51
CA PHE A 21 -8.19 1.51 -1.17
C PHE A 21 -8.59 1.17 0.26
N ALA A 22 -9.40 2.03 0.85
CA ALA A 22 -10.04 1.79 2.14
C ALA A 22 -11.48 2.28 2.13
N LEU A 23 -12.29 1.64 2.95
CA LEU A 23 -13.64 2.06 3.29
C LEU A 23 -13.64 2.55 4.73
N SER A 24 -14.40 3.60 5.03
CA SER A 24 -14.65 4.00 6.41
C SER A 24 -15.39 2.88 7.15
N PRO A 25 -15.24 2.78 8.48
CA PRO A 25 -15.91 1.72 9.26
C PRO A 25 -17.43 1.67 9.10
N ASP A 26 -18.06 2.83 8.87
CA ASP A 26 -19.50 2.96 8.63
C ASP A 26 -19.91 2.68 7.16
N GLY A 27 -18.94 2.42 6.27
CA GLY A 27 -19.14 2.17 4.84
C GLY A 27 -19.58 3.41 4.04
N THR A 28 -19.61 4.60 4.63
CA THR A 28 -20.11 5.81 3.96
C THR A 28 -19.05 6.53 3.15
N GLN A 29 -17.78 6.18 3.27
CA GLN A 29 -16.70 6.83 2.54
C GLN A 29 -15.71 5.80 1.97
N ILE A 30 -15.27 6.06 0.75
CA ILE A 30 -14.20 5.30 0.09
C ILE A 30 -13.05 6.23 -0.24
N VAL A 31 -11.83 5.75 -0.02
CA VAL A 31 -10.61 6.36 -0.54
C VAL A 31 -9.89 5.37 -1.44
N VAL A 32 -9.42 5.86 -2.59
CA VAL A 32 -8.62 5.10 -3.56
C VAL A 32 -7.34 5.88 -3.81
N LEU A 33 -6.22 5.22 -3.64
CA LEU A 33 -4.88 5.74 -3.88
C LEU A 33 -4.28 5.01 -5.06
N THR A 34 -4.10 5.72 -6.18
CA THR A 34 -3.64 5.14 -7.44
C THR A 34 -2.26 5.69 -7.80
N PRO A 35 -1.29 4.83 -8.16
CA PRO A 35 0.01 5.28 -8.64
C PRO A 35 -0.08 6.00 -9.99
N ALA A 36 0.73 7.04 -10.14
CA ALA A 36 0.97 7.73 -11.40
C ALA A 36 2.36 7.38 -11.96
N GLU A 37 2.54 7.57 -13.27
CA GLU A 37 3.77 7.20 -13.99
C GLU A 37 5.00 8.00 -13.54
N ASP A 38 4.81 9.23 -13.04
CA ASP A 38 5.87 10.11 -12.57
C ASP A 38 6.28 9.85 -11.11
N GLY A 39 5.80 8.75 -10.50
CA GLY A 39 6.04 8.43 -9.11
C GLY A 39 5.16 9.17 -8.11
N ALA A 40 4.24 10.02 -8.57
CA ALA A 40 3.21 10.59 -7.72
C ALA A 40 2.07 9.57 -7.50
N TYR A 41 1.11 9.97 -6.66
CA TYR A 41 -0.15 9.27 -6.48
C TYR A 41 -1.32 10.21 -6.68
N THR A 42 -2.41 9.65 -7.17
CA THR A 42 -3.72 10.30 -7.13
C THR A 42 -4.53 9.67 -6.01
N LEU A 43 -4.90 10.48 -5.02
CA LEU A 43 -5.87 10.13 -4.00
C LEU A 43 -7.23 10.64 -4.44
N VAL A 44 -8.20 9.74 -4.51
CA VAL A 44 -9.61 10.07 -4.72
C VAL A 44 -10.38 9.62 -3.49
N SER A 45 -11.07 10.54 -2.83
CA SER A 45 -11.94 10.26 -1.70
C SER A 45 -13.35 10.73 -2.01
N ARG A 46 -14.33 9.87 -1.72
CA ARG A 46 -15.75 10.15 -1.95
C ARG A 46 -16.58 9.62 -0.79
N ARG A 47 -17.49 10.47 -0.31
CA ARG A 47 -18.51 10.11 0.68
C ARG A 47 -19.86 9.89 -0.01
N VAL A 48 -20.56 8.84 0.37
CA VAL A 48 -21.93 8.52 -0.06
C VAL A 48 -22.85 9.68 0.32
N GLY A 49 -23.71 10.09 -0.61
CA GLY A 49 -24.63 11.23 -0.43
C GLY A 49 -23.98 12.61 -0.57
N SER A 50 -22.65 12.70 -0.64
CA SER A 50 -21.95 13.96 -0.94
C SER A 50 -21.72 14.11 -2.44
N ALA A 51 -21.94 15.31 -2.97
CA ALA A 51 -21.51 15.67 -4.32
C ALA A 51 -19.99 15.95 -4.39
N LEU A 52 -19.36 16.22 -3.25
CA LEU A 52 -17.93 16.54 -3.19
C LEU A 52 -17.10 15.26 -3.36
N THR A 53 -16.24 15.27 -4.38
CA THR A 53 -15.15 14.31 -4.53
C THR A 53 -13.85 15.05 -4.29
N VAL A 54 -13.05 14.57 -3.34
CA VAL A 54 -11.70 15.09 -3.12
C VAL A 54 -10.76 14.35 -4.05
N ASN A 55 -10.04 15.10 -4.88
CA ASN A 55 -9.02 14.58 -5.78
C ASN A 55 -7.71 15.32 -5.50
N ARG A 56 -6.70 14.61 -5.01
CA ARG A 56 -5.39 15.17 -4.66
C ARG A 56 -4.28 14.40 -5.32
N ARG A 57 -3.29 15.12 -5.83
CA ARG A 57 -2.02 14.56 -6.25
C ARG A 57 -1.02 14.66 -5.10
N LEU A 58 -0.47 13.53 -4.67
CA LEU A 58 0.52 13.44 -3.61
C LEU A 58 1.86 13.03 -4.21
N ARG A 59 2.95 13.66 -3.77
CA ARG A 59 4.30 13.22 -4.10
C ARG A 59 4.84 12.42 -2.93
N ALA A 60 5.47 11.29 -3.23
CA ALA A 60 6.29 10.59 -2.27
C ALA A 60 7.73 10.51 -2.78
N GLU A 61 8.65 10.45 -1.83
CA GLU A 61 10.03 10.13 -2.11
C GLU A 61 10.11 8.70 -2.64
N GLN A 62 10.69 8.53 -3.83
CA GLN A 62 10.86 7.20 -4.40
C GLN A 62 11.95 6.43 -3.66
N VAL A 63 11.68 5.16 -3.35
CA VAL A 63 12.67 4.28 -2.73
C VAL A 63 13.42 3.54 -3.83
N ARG A 64 14.75 3.64 -3.80
CA ARG A 64 15.62 2.87 -4.69
C ARG A 64 15.56 1.40 -4.32
N ILE A 65 15.41 0.55 -5.32
CA ILE A 65 15.50 -0.91 -5.15
C ILE A 65 16.98 -1.30 -5.27
N PRO A 66 17.56 -1.98 -4.26
CA PRO A 66 18.92 -2.48 -4.36
C PRO A 66 19.07 -3.40 -5.58
N PRO A 67 20.12 -3.24 -6.42
CA PRO A 67 20.34 -4.12 -7.57
C PRO A 67 20.38 -5.61 -7.21
N ALA A 68 20.91 -5.95 -6.03
CA ALA A 68 20.94 -7.31 -5.52
C ALA A 68 19.52 -7.89 -5.33
N SER A 69 18.57 -7.11 -4.81
CA SER A 69 17.18 -7.53 -4.64
C SER A 69 16.49 -7.77 -5.98
N LEU A 70 16.79 -6.97 -7.01
CA LEU A 70 16.26 -7.20 -8.35
C LEU A 70 16.77 -8.49 -8.98
N GLU A 71 18.05 -8.80 -8.81
CA GLU A 71 18.64 -10.03 -9.32
C GLU A 71 18.12 -11.26 -8.57
N GLU A 72 17.95 -11.17 -7.25
CA GLU A 72 17.34 -12.23 -6.44
C GLU A 72 15.90 -12.51 -6.91
N LEU A 73 15.09 -11.48 -7.10
CA LEU A 73 13.73 -11.59 -7.64
C LEU A 73 13.72 -12.26 -9.02
N ARG A 74 14.59 -11.80 -9.93
CA ARG A 74 14.73 -12.38 -11.26
C ARG A 74 15.09 -13.86 -11.18
N SER A 75 16.08 -14.21 -10.38
CA SER A 75 16.52 -15.59 -10.16
C SER A 75 15.39 -16.46 -9.60
N ALA A 76 14.61 -15.96 -8.64
CA ALA A 76 13.48 -16.66 -8.06
C ALA A 76 12.39 -16.99 -9.10
N PHE A 77 12.06 -16.05 -9.99
CA PHE A 77 11.07 -16.31 -11.06
C PHE A 77 11.62 -17.23 -12.14
N VAL A 78 12.87 -17.04 -12.57
CA VAL A 78 13.49 -17.86 -13.62
C VAL A 78 13.70 -19.30 -13.17
N SER A 79 14.00 -19.53 -11.89
CA SER A 79 14.18 -20.88 -11.33
C SER A 79 12.87 -21.58 -10.96
N ASN A 80 11.73 -20.87 -10.98
CA ASN A 80 10.44 -21.46 -10.63
C ASN A 80 9.96 -22.46 -11.70
N THR A 81 10.07 -23.75 -11.37
CA THR A 81 9.66 -24.88 -12.23
C THR A 81 8.15 -24.97 -12.42
N GLY A 82 7.35 -24.38 -11.52
CA GLY A 82 5.90 -24.32 -11.62
C GLY A 82 5.39 -23.30 -12.66
N LEU A 83 6.23 -22.38 -13.12
CA LEU A 83 5.87 -21.45 -14.19
C LEU A 83 5.96 -22.13 -15.57
N GLN A 84 5.18 -21.68 -16.54
CA GLN A 84 5.35 -22.11 -17.91
C GLN A 84 6.67 -21.58 -18.50
N PRO A 85 7.32 -22.29 -19.45
CA PRO A 85 8.57 -21.84 -20.06
C PRO A 85 8.50 -20.41 -20.63
N GLY A 86 7.39 -20.05 -21.27
CA GLY A 86 7.17 -18.70 -21.79
C GLY A 86 7.18 -17.62 -20.71
N MET A 87 6.61 -17.89 -19.54
CA MET A 87 6.63 -16.95 -18.41
C MET A 87 8.03 -16.79 -17.82
N ARG A 88 8.80 -17.88 -17.70
CA ARG A 88 10.19 -17.81 -17.24
C ARG A 88 11.06 -16.97 -18.18
N ASN A 89 10.86 -17.11 -19.49
CA ASN A 89 11.56 -16.29 -20.47
C ASN A 89 11.12 -14.82 -20.37
N ALA A 90 9.81 -14.55 -20.25
CA ALA A 90 9.31 -13.21 -20.03
C ALA A 90 9.92 -12.53 -18.78
N TYR A 91 10.01 -13.24 -17.64
CA TYR A 91 10.66 -12.71 -16.43
C TYR A 91 12.17 -12.47 -16.60
N ARG A 92 12.85 -13.26 -17.43
CA ARG A 92 14.27 -13.10 -17.74
C ARG A 92 14.52 -11.82 -18.54
N ASP A 93 13.66 -11.57 -19.52
CA ASP A 93 13.79 -10.46 -20.46
C ASP A 93 13.14 -9.16 -19.93
N MET A 94 12.41 -9.24 -18.81
CA MET A 94 11.73 -8.11 -18.20
C MET A 94 12.71 -7.11 -17.58
N THR A 95 12.50 -5.83 -17.91
CA THR A 95 13.13 -4.69 -17.21
C THR A 95 12.36 -4.41 -15.94
N PHE A 96 12.98 -4.67 -14.78
CA PHE A 96 12.40 -4.32 -13.49
C PHE A 96 12.54 -2.81 -13.23
N PRO A 97 11.59 -2.18 -12.52
CA PRO A 97 11.78 -0.82 -12.05
C PRO A 97 13.00 -0.74 -11.13
N THR A 98 13.72 0.39 -11.14
CA THR A 98 14.85 0.65 -10.23
C THR A 98 14.43 1.41 -8.97
N HIS A 99 13.22 1.95 -9.00
CA HIS A 99 12.61 2.70 -7.91
C HIS A 99 11.15 2.30 -7.80
N TYR A 100 10.62 2.31 -6.58
CA TYR A 100 9.20 2.20 -6.33
C TYR A 100 8.77 3.30 -5.40
N PRO A 101 7.52 3.77 -5.54
CA PRO A 101 7.01 4.78 -4.65
C PRO A 101 6.52 4.00 -3.39
N PRO A 102 6.82 4.46 -2.16
CA PRO A 102 6.84 3.62 -0.96
C PRO A 102 5.47 3.28 -0.36
N PHE A 103 4.38 3.80 -0.90
CA PHE A 103 3.05 3.49 -0.36
C PHE A 103 2.72 1.99 -0.40
N ARG A 104 2.13 1.50 0.69
CA ARG A 104 1.80 0.08 0.88
C ARG A 104 0.31 -0.14 1.09
N SER A 105 -0.31 0.71 1.91
CA SER A 105 -1.73 0.63 2.23
C SER A 105 -2.30 2.00 2.53
N VAL A 106 -3.62 2.06 2.60
CA VAL A 106 -4.37 3.22 3.08
C VAL A 106 -5.38 2.74 4.10
N LEU A 107 -5.57 3.51 5.16
CA LEU A 107 -6.62 3.34 6.15
C LEU A 107 -7.47 4.61 6.19
N LEU A 108 -8.74 4.45 6.52
CA LEU A 108 -9.70 5.54 6.62
C LEU A 108 -10.39 5.46 7.97
N GLY A 109 -10.27 6.53 8.75
CA GLY A 109 -10.95 6.68 10.03
C GLY A 109 -12.44 6.97 9.88
N ASP A 110 -13.18 6.77 10.96
CA ASP A 110 -14.59 7.16 11.07
C ASP A 110 -14.80 8.68 11.07
N ASP A 111 -13.82 9.41 11.57
CA ASP A 111 -13.72 10.88 11.53
C ASP A 111 -13.30 11.44 10.15
N GLY A 112 -13.10 10.55 9.16
CA GLY A 112 -12.73 10.88 7.79
C GLY A 112 -11.24 11.18 7.57
N TRP A 113 -10.40 11.01 8.59
CA TRP A 113 -8.95 11.14 8.44
C TRP A 113 -8.37 9.97 7.65
N ILE A 114 -7.41 10.28 6.78
CA ILE A 114 -6.83 9.31 5.86
C ILE A 114 -5.38 9.04 6.26
N TRP A 115 -5.04 7.77 6.41
CA TRP A 115 -3.73 7.32 6.85
C TRP A 115 -3.08 6.51 5.74
N ILE A 116 -1.96 6.97 5.20
CA ILE A 116 -1.25 6.31 4.10
C ILE A 116 0.03 5.68 4.65
N GLU A 117 0.12 4.36 4.59
CA GLU A 117 1.33 3.63 4.99
C GLU A 117 2.40 3.74 3.91
N GLN A 118 3.62 4.07 4.32
CA GLN A 118 4.83 4.11 3.52
C GLN A 118 5.86 3.11 4.06
N ASP A 119 6.31 2.21 3.19
CA ASP A 119 7.31 1.18 3.43
C ASP A 119 8.68 1.69 2.97
N LEU A 120 9.33 2.45 3.85
CA LEU A 120 10.63 3.09 3.61
C LEU A 120 11.80 2.30 4.20
N ASP A 121 11.53 1.50 5.23
CA ASP A 121 12.52 0.91 6.11
C ASP A 121 12.04 -0.47 6.61
N PRO A 122 12.92 -1.47 6.77
CA PRO A 122 12.51 -2.81 7.18
C PRO A 122 11.95 -2.85 8.61
N ASP A 123 12.44 -1.99 9.51
CA ASP A 123 12.17 -2.03 10.94
C ASP A 123 11.08 -1.05 11.37
N THR A 124 10.77 -0.07 10.52
CA THR A 124 9.76 0.96 10.77
C THR A 124 8.77 1.12 9.61
N ARG A 125 7.60 1.69 9.92
CA ARG A 125 6.60 2.11 8.96
C ARG A 125 6.31 3.58 9.20
N ARG A 126 6.33 4.35 8.13
CA ARG A 126 5.92 5.75 8.16
C ARG A 126 4.45 5.82 7.73
N TRP A 127 3.68 6.66 8.39
CA TRP A 127 2.29 6.93 8.08
C TRP A 127 2.15 8.42 7.77
N LEU A 128 1.81 8.75 6.53
CA LEU A 128 1.40 10.09 6.16
C LEU A 128 -0.08 10.25 6.49
N VAL A 129 -0.39 11.19 7.38
CA VAL A 129 -1.75 11.42 7.86
C VAL A 129 -2.32 12.68 7.22
N LEU A 130 -3.48 12.52 6.60
CA LEU A 130 -4.20 13.58 5.91
C LEU A 130 -5.50 13.89 6.65
N SER A 131 -5.84 15.17 6.68
CA SER A 131 -7.15 15.65 7.12
C SER A 131 -8.28 15.18 6.18
N PRO A 132 -9.56 15.33 6.58
CA PRO A 132 -10.70 14.91 5.75
C PRO A 132 -10.81 15.58 4.36
N ASP A 133 -10.20 16.76 4.17
CA ASP A 133 -10.05 17.45 2.88
C ASP A 133 -8.78 17.03 2.11
N ALA A 134 -8.17 15.93 2.55
CA ALA A 134 -6.95 15.31 2.04
C ALA A 134 -5.74 16.26 2.03
N MET A 135 -5.61 17.10 3.06
CA MET A 135 -4.42 17.91 3.26
C MET A 135 -3.45 17.24 4.23
N PRO A 136 -2.14 17.21 3.92
CA PRO A 136 -1.14 16.70 4.85
C PRO A 136 -1.23 17.42 6.20
N ALA A 137 -1.37 16.65 7.27
CA ALA A 137 -1.48 17.17 8.62
C ALA A 137 -0.23 16.85 9.44
N PHE A 138 0.16 15.58 9.50
CA PHE A 138 1.35 15.12 10.21
C PHE A 138 1.83 13.76 9.68
N GLU A 139 2.99 13.34 10.16
CA GLU A 139 3.55 12.01 9.90
C GLU A 139 3.77 11.27 11.22
N LEU A 140 3.56 9.95 11.21
CA LEU A 140 3.85 9.07 12.33
C LEU A 140 4.84 8.01 11.90
N VAL A 141 5.77 7.65 12.78
CA VAL A 141 6.66 6.50 12.58
C VAL A 141 6.33 5.46 13.64
N MET A 142 6.09 4.23 13.20
CA MET A 142 5.80 3.09 14.07
C MET A 142 6.74 1.93 13.79
N PRO A 143 7.00 1.04 14.75
CA PRO A 143 7.72 -0.20 14.47
C PRO A 143 6.97 -1.04 13.41
N ALA A 144 7.71 -1.66 12.50
CA ALA A 144 7.16 -2.39 11.35
C ALA A 144 6.27 -3.58 11.70
N ARG A 145 6.42 -4.09 12.93
CA ARG A 145 5.64 -5.20 13.46
C ARG A 145 4.27 -4.75 13.98
N VAL A 146 4.05 -3.45 14.18
CA VAL A 146 2.76 -2.89 14.64
C VAL A 146 1.78 -2.83 13.47
N LYS A 147 0.63 -3.49 13.61
CA LYS A 147 -0.42 -3.51 12.59
C LYS A 147 -1.58 -2.61 13.01
N LEU A 148 -1.77 -1.48 12.34
CA LEU A 148 -2.92 -0.60 12.58
C LEU A 148 -4.22 -1.28 12.15
N LYS A 149 -5.28 -1.13 12.97
CA LYS A 149 -6.61 -1.71 12.73
C LYS A 149 -7.70 -0.66 12.68
N VAL A 150 -7.66 0.30 13.60
CA VAL A 150 -8.56 1.46 13.63
C VAL A 150 -7.70 2.69 13.82
N VAL A 151 -8.02 3.74 13.08
CA VAL A 151 -7.32 5.03 13.12
C VAL A 151 -8.35 6.14 13.18
N SER A 152 -8.10 7.16 13.97
CA SER A 152 -8.74 8.48 13.93
C SER A 152 -7.64 9.54 13.94
N ARG A 153 -8.00 10.81 14.10
CA ARG A 153 -7.05 11.90 14.31
C ARG A 153 -6.22 11.72 15.59
N ASP A 154 -6.87 11.27 16.66
CA ASP A 154 -6.40 11.34 18.03
C ASP A 154 -6.19 9.97 18.69
N GLU A 155 -6.69 8.90 18.08
CA GLU A 155 -6.58 7.54 18.61
C GLU A 155 -6.17 6.54 17.52
N ILE A 156 -5.41 5.54 17.94
CA ILE A 156 -5.02 4.41 17.11
C ILE A 156 -5.26 3.14 17.90
N TRP A 157 -5.92 2.17 17.28
CA TRP A 157 -5.96 0.80 17.76
C TRP A 157 -5.08 -0.07 16.87
N ALA A 158 -4.12 -0.74 17.48
CA ALA A 158 -3.16 -1.56 16.76
C ALA A 158 -3.00 -2.95 17.41
N VAL A 159 -2.54 -3.88 16.60
CA VAL A 159 -2.07 -5.19 17.05
C VAL A 159 -0.55 -5.17 17.10
N VAL A 160 0.01 -5.49 18.26
CA VAL A 160 1.46 -5.44 18.53
C VAL A 160 1.90 -6.82 19.00
N PRO A 161 2.83 -7.49 18.29
CA PRO A 161 3.41 -8.72 18.78
C PRO A 161 4.45 -8.43 19.87
N ASP A 162 4.50 -9.26 20.90
CA ASP A 162 5.56 -9.23 21.91
C ASP A 162 6.81 -10.04 21.50
N VAL A 163 7.69 -10.32 22.45
CA VAL A 163 8.93 -11.07 22.24
C VAL A 163 8.70 -12.55 21.91
N ASP A 164 7.54 -13.10 22.29
CA ASP A 164 7.12 -14.48 22.05
C ASP A 164 6.13 -14.58 20.86
N ASP A 165 6.04 -13.52 20.05
CA ASP A 165 5.13 -13.37 18.91
C ASP A 165 3.63 -13.43 19.28
N LEU A 166 3.27 -13.21 20.55
CA LEU A 166 1.88 -13.13 20.98
C LEU A 166 1.32 -11.74 20.63
N GLU A 167 0.15 -11.72 19.98
CA GLU A 167 -0.51 -10.50 19.53
C GLU A 167 -1.31 -9.83 20.65
N HIS A 168 -0.99 -8.57 20.96
CA HIS A 168 -1.71 -7.72 21.91
C HIS A 168 -2.46 -6.60 21.21
N VAL A 169 -3.66 -6.27 21.68
CA VAL A 169 -4.39 -5.08 21.22
C VAL A 169 -4.00 -3.89 22.08
N MET A 170 -3.43 -2.86 21.45
CA MET A 170 -3.01 -1.63 22.13
C MET A 170 -3.76 -0.43 21.58
N ARG A 171 -4.09 0.49 22.49
CA ARG A 171 -4.65 1.81 22.16
C ARG A 171 -3.60 2.88 22.40
N TYR A 172 -3.30 3.65 21.37
CA TYR A 172 -2.41 4.80 21.43
C TYR A 172 -3.21 6.09 21.30
N ARG A 173 -2.74 7.14 21.99
CA ARG A 173 -3.19 8.51 21.78
C ARG A 173 -2.19 9.20 20.85
N VAL A 174 -2.70 9.99 19.91
CA VAL A 174 -1.91 10.85 19.03
C VAL A 174 -1.92 12.26 19.64
N GLU A 175 -0.74 12.83 19.85
CA GLU A 175 -0.53 14.17 20.44
C GLU A 175 0.19 15.10 19.47
#